data_AF-A0A4Q4YZW5-F1
#
_entry.id   AF-A0A4Q4YZW5-F1
#
_cell.length_a   1.000
_cell.length_b   1.000
_cell.length_c   1.000
_cell.angle_alpha   90.00
_cell.angle_beta   90.00
_cell.angle_gamma   90.00
#
_symmetry.space_group_name_H-M   'P 1'
#
loop_
_entity.id
_entity.type
_entity.pdbx_description
1 polymer ?
#
loop_
_entity_poly.entity_id
_entity_poly.type
_entity_poly.pdbx_seq_one_letter_code
_entity_poly.pdbx_strand_id
1 'polypeptide(L)'
;MPLQDDRRLKLFRALEDNDNYYELPLELSQLAEELAKSMLIMLHTIPKTLLRSIILNTVSYDFSNRITAPSPYYSADGPGTYVAAMSIRGHNGEFVCVVEIEDLIQGLRKYCKVYIRQKVHHGSPSTPEDKGLDDSAHEVGATFGSRTSRAKDRPKFIKNDDAHQKVLWLWRAPRPACRPVAQQGLSRIAFQKQGPLMVGCSNQTDDRMPHHNPKGSSGLSLTTPTWELTLHLIKSRLGLDLVVTVRPVIRTWENNLLVTSEVLITDLAGSYVFQKGFNIIGAGSLAGDKQDDVPTDYVDYIAEQTARDPEDSLAQVKAELLSAEATKVRLEIARTEAKARFGHLRERRIALHNQLDMLEDVREIIRILMSQTLKRGGGKEPLDS
;
A
#
# COMPACT_ATOMS: atom_id res chain seq x y z
N MET A 1 12.15 8.24 24.00
CA MET A 1 10.73 8.33 24.43
C MET A 1 10.36 6.98 25.04
N PRO A 2 9.78 6.90 26.24
CA PRO A 2 9.61 5.63 26.99
C PRO A 2 8.28 4.91 26.77
N LEU A 3 7.30 5.52 26.08
CA LEU A 3 5.91 5.00 26.03
C LEU A 3 5.74 3.73 25.17
N GLN A 4 6.59 3.52 24.15
CA GLN A 4 6.56 2.30 23.34
C GLN A 4 7.33 1.14 24.00
N ASP A 5 8.43 1.44 24.70
CA ASP A 5 9.19 0.44 25.46
C ASP A 5 8.38 -0.08 26.65
N ASP A 6 7.69 0.80 27.39
CA ASP A 6 6.92 0.41 28.57
C ASP A 6 5.68 -0.43 28.19
N ARG A 7 5.07 -0.20 27.01
CA ARG A 7 3.94 -0.98 26.50
C ARG A 7 4.36 -2.30 25.86
N ARG A 8 5.47 -2.33 25.10
CA ARG A 8 6.06 -3.60 24.66
C ARG A 8 6.47 -4.45 25.84
N LEU A 9 7.08 -3.86 26.86
CA LEU A 9 7.44 -4.54 28.10
C LEU A 9 6.20 -5.03 28.86
N LYS A 10 5.09 -4.28 28.85
CA LYS A 10 3.80 -4.76 29.39
C LYS A 10 3.19 -5.90 28.57
N LEU A 11 3.26 -5.87 27.25
CA LEU A 11 2.79 -6.96 26.39
C LEU A 11 3.67 -8.21 26.56
N PHE A 12 5.00 -8.05 26.65
CA PHE A 12 5.93 -9.13 26.93
C PHE A 12 5.71 -9.71 28.34
N ARG A 13 5.56 -8.87 29.37
CA ARG A 13 5.18 -9.33 30.71
C ARG A 13 3.80 -9.99 30.73
N ALA A 14 2.81 -9.46 30.01
CA ALA A 14 1.51 -10.09 29.87
C ALA A 14 1.54 -11.42 29.09
N LEU A 15 2.57 -11.66 28.27
CA LEU A 15 2.82 -12.94 27.59
C LEU A 15 3.66 -13.89 28.47
N GLU A 16 4.56 -13.37 29.29
CA GLU A 16 5.42 -14.14 30.21
C GLU A 16 4.70 -14.51 31.53
N ASP A 17 3.79 -13.66 32.02
CA ASP A 17 3.17 -13.76 33.35
C ASP A 17 1.78 -14.46 33.34
N ASN A 18 1.16 -14.77 32.19
CA ASN A 18 -0.27 -15.10 32.17
C ASN A 18 -0.65 -16.59 32.00
N ASP A 19 -1.19 -17.11 33.12
CA ASP A 19 -2.31 -18.06 33.20
C ASP A 19 -3.68 -17.41 32.87
N ASN A 20 -3.76 -16.09 32.58
CA ASN A 20 -5.03 -15.39 32.35
C ASN A 20 -5.21 -14.92 30.90
N TYR A 21 -5.78 -15.81 30.07
CA TYR A 21 -6.07 -15.63 28.64
C TYR A 21 -7.00 -14.44 28.27
N TYR A 22 -7.61 -13.74 29.24
CA TYR A 22 -8.63 -12.72 28.98
C TYR A 22 -8.10 -11.28 28.84
N GLU A 23 -6.91 -10.97 29.36
CA GLU A 23 -6.35 -9.59 29.27
C GLU A 23 -5.61 -9.35 27.94
N LEU A 24 -4.99 -10.40 27.39
CA LEU A 24 -4.25 -10.32 26.12
C LEU A 24 -5.13 -9.88 24.93
N PRO A 25 -6.35 -10.39 24.71
CA PRO A 25 -7.21 -9.93 23.62
C PRO A 25 -7.61 -8.45 23.73
N LEU A 26 -7.76 -7.91 24.94
CA LEU A 26 -8.15 -6.52 25.16
C LEU A 26 -6.99 -5.57 24.82
N GLU A 27 -5.79 -5.86 25.29
CA GLU A 27 -4.57 -5.12 24.98
C GLU A 27 -4.26 -5.17 23.47
N LEU A 28 -4.41 -6.34 22.84
CA LEU A 28 -4.26 -6.49 21.38
C LEU A 28 -5.30 -5.68 20.60
N SER A 29 -6.54 -5.62 21.08
CA SER A 29 -7.61 -4.83 20.44
C SER A 29 -7.33 -3.33 20.52
N GLN A 30 -6.86 -2.83 21.67
CA GLN A 30 -6.48 -1.44 21.84
C GLN A 30 -5.28 -1.08 20.95
N LEU A 31 -4.27 -1.95 20.88
CA LEU A 31 -3.11 -1.76 20.00
C LEU A 31 -3.52 -1.72 18.53
N ALA A 32 -4.44 -2.60 18.11
CA ALA A 32 -4.98 -2.62 16.76
C ALA A 32 -5.77 -1.33 16.44
N GLU A 33 -6.55 -0.82 17.39
CA GLU A 33 -7.28 0.43 17.23
C GLU A 33 -6.34 1.63 17.10
N GLU A 34 -5.30 1.71 17.94
CA GLU A 34 -4.29 2.77 17.86
C GLU A 34 -3.47 2.71 16.57
N LEU A 35 -3.11 1.51 16.11
CA LEU A 35 -2.43 1.30 14.83
C LEU A 35 -3.33 1.75 13.67
N ALA A 36 -4.60 1.34 13.68
CA ALA A 36 -5.59 1.73 12.68
C ALA A 36 -5.79 3.25 12.65
N LYS A 37 -5.86 3.90 13.82
CA LYS A 37 -5.95 5.36 13.93
C LYS A 37 -4.71 6.05 13.35
N SER A 38 -3.52 5.53 13.63
CA SER A 38 -2.26 6.07 13.10
C SER A 38 -2.18 5.94 11.58
N MET A 39 -2.55 4.77 11.04
CA MET A 39 -2.65 4.53 9.60
C MET A 39 -3.67 5.46 8.93
N LEU A 40 -4.83 5.68 9.56
CA LEU A 40 -5.85 6.59 9.04
C LEU A 40 -5.35 8.04 8.99
N ILE A 41 -4.68 8.51 10.04
CA ILE A 41 -4.07 9.85 10.06
C ILE A 41 -3.04 9.97 8.92
N MET A 42 -2.15 8.99 8.77
CA MET A 42 -1.16 8.98 7.69
C MET A 42 -1.81 8.93 6.31
N LEU A 43 -2.87 8.15 6.12
CA LEU A 43 -3.61 8.12 4.86
C LEU A 43 -4.14 9.51 4.48
N HIS A 44 -4.59 10.28 5.46
CA HIS A 44 -5.06 11.66 5.26
C HIS A 44 -3.94 12.67 4.98
N THR A 45 -2.68 12.35 5.26
CA THR A 45 -1.55 13.21 4.86
C THR A 45 -1.12 12.98 3.41
N ILE A 46 -1.53 11.88 2.77
CA ILE A 46 -1.16 11.62 1.38
C ILE A 46 -1.99 12.53 0.45
N PRO A 47 -1.36 13.30 -0.45
CA PRO A 47 -2.07 14.06 -1.47
C PRO A 47 -2.98 13.16 -2.30
N LYS A 48 -4.26 13.56 -2.45
CA LYS A 48 -5.28 12.72 -3.12
C LYS A 48 -4.89 12.26 -4.52
N THR A 49 -4.20 13.12 -5.27
CA THR A 49 -3.68 12.82 -6.62
C THR A 49 -2.64 11.71 -6.56
N LEU A 50 -1.63 11.83 -5.69
CA LEU A 50 -0.59 10.82 -5.51
C LEU A 50 -1.17 9.51 -4.95
N LEU A 51 -2.06 9.57 -3.97
CA LEU A 51 -2.74 8.38 -3.42
C LEU A 51 -3.48 7.63 -4.54
N ARG A 52 -4.23 8.35 -5.38
CA ARG A 52 -4.90 7.77 -6.54
C ARG A 52 -3.91 7.13 -7.50
N SER A 53 -2.80 7.80 -7.81
CA SER A 53 -1.77 7.25 -8.70
C SER A 53 -1.10 6.00 -8.11
N ILE A 54 -0.93 5.92 -6.79
CA ILE A 54 -0.38 4.73 -6.11
C ILE A 54 -1.35 3.56 -6.21
N ILE A 55 -2.62 3.76 -5.81
CA ILE A 55 -3.66 2.72 -5.86
C ILE A 55 -3.86 2.20 -7.29
N LEU A 56 -3.84 3.11 -8.27
CA LEU A 56 -3.97 2.76 -9.69
C LEU A 56 -2.63 2.36 -10.34
N ASN A 57 -1.52 2.35 -9.60
CA ASN A 57 -0.18 2.05 -10.10
C ASN A 57 0.22 2.85 -11.37
N THR A 58 -0.14 4.13 -11.42
CA THR A 58 0.07 5.06 -12.53
C THR A 58 1.05 6.18 -12.18
N VAL A 59 1.85 6.02 -11.13
CA VAL A 59 2.78 7.06 -10.63
C VAL A 59 3.74 7.55 -11.72
N SER A 60 4.36 6.67 -12.52
CA SER A 60 5.25 7.14 -13.59
C SER A 60 4.48 7.87 -14.69
N TYR A 61 3.33 7.35 -15.11
CA TYR A 61 2.47 7.96 -16.12
C TYR A 61 2.02 9.37 -15.72
N ASP A 62 1.36 9.50 -14.57
CA ASP A 62 0.77 10.75 -14.07
C ASP A 62 1.82 11.83 -13.83
N PHE A 63 3.05 11.44 -13.45
CA PHE A 63 4.12 12.37 -13.10
C PHE A 63 5.21 12.53 -14.18
N SER A 64 5.08 11.86 -15.32
CA SER A 64 5.98 12.03 -16.47
C SER A 64 5.66 13.28 -17.29
N ASN A 65 4.38 13.66 -17.36
CA ASN A 65 3.92 14.78 -18.16
C ASN A 65 4.11 16.10 -17.40
N ARG A 66 5.23 16.81 -17.64
CA ARG A 66 5.60 18.03 -16.93
C ARG A 66 4.55 19.15 -16.98
N ILE A 67 3.67 19.17 -17.98
CA ILE A 67 2.64 20.21 -18.14
C ILE A 67 1.54 20.04 -17.08
N THR A 68 1.23 18.79 -16.72
CA THR A 68 0.14 18.45 -15.79
C THR A 68 0.65 17.81 -14.50
N ALA A 69 1.95 17.54 -14.40
CA ALA A 69 2.55 16.88 -13.25
C ALA A 69 2.33 17.75 -12.01
N PRO A 70 1.70 17.21 -10.96
CA PRO A 70 1.58 17.92 -9.71
C PRO A 70 2.97 18.29 -9.16
N SER A 71 3.08 19.46 -8.54
CA SER A 71 4.29 19.82 -7.79
C SER A 71 4.59 18.75 -6.74
N PRO A 72 5.88 18.48 -6.44
CA PRO A 72 6.22 17.60 -5.32
C PRO A 72 5.53 18.12 -4.05
N TYR A 73 4.71 17.27 -3.43
CA TYR A 73 3.98 17.63 -2.20
C TYR A 73 4.85 17.57 -0.95
N TYR A 74 5.86 16.70 -1.00
CA TYR A 74 6.86 16.52 0.03
C TYR A 74 8.24 16.66 -0.58
N SER A 75 9.10 17.39 0.12
CA SER A 75 10.52 17.40 -0.13
C SER A 75 11.14 16.06 0.31
N ALA A 76 12.29 15.70 -0.29
CA ALA A 76 12.96 14.44 0.00
C ALA A 76 13.95 14.53 1.17
N ASP A 77 14.11 15.70 1.79
CA ASP A 77 14.98 15.86 2.96
C ASP A 77 14.44 15.02 4.13
N GLY A 78 15.29 14.24 4.79
CA GLY A 78 14.94 13.56 6.03
C GLY A 78 14.07 12.30 5.88
N PRO A 79 13.47 11.86 7.01
CA PRO A 79 12.82 10.56 7.14
C PRO A 79 11.44 10.47 6.46
N GLY A 80 11.17 9.35 5.80
CA GLY A 80 9.88 9.08 5.19
C GLY A 80 9.82 7.84 4.30
N THR A 81 8.63 7.64 3.74
CA THR A 81 8.32 6.57 2.77
C THR A 81 8.12 7.16 1.39
N TYR A 82 8.65 6.49 0.39
CA TYR A 82 8.61 6.89 -1.02
C TYR A 82 8.17 5.72 -1.90
N VAL A 83 7.72 6.06 -3.11
CA VAL A 83 7.39 5.12 -4.18
C VAL A 83 8.33 5.35 -5.36
N ALA A 84 8.85 4.27 -5.94
CA ALA A 84 9.55 4.28 -7.23
C ALA A 84 8.72 3.56 -8.30
N ALA A 85 8.65 4.17 -9.47
CA ALA A 85 7.95 3.67 -10.64
C ALA A 85 8.88 3.69 -11.86
N MET A 86 8.75 2.66 -12.71
CA MET A 86 9.47 2.58 -13.99
C MET A 86 8.58 3.08 -15.14
N SER A 87 9.20 3.67 -16.14
CA SER A 87 8.61 3.98 -17.45
C SER A 87 9.68 3.88 -18.52
N ILE A 88 9.26 3.86 -19.79
CA ILE A 88 10.17 3.81 -20.92
C ILE A 88 10.33 5.22 -21.51
N ARG A 89 11.57 5.59 -21.79
CA ARG A 89 11.89 6.86 -22.43
C ARG A 89 11.24 6.91 -23.81
N GLY A 90 10.50 7.99 -24.07
CA GLY A 90 9.76 8.17 -25.31
C GLY A 90 8.32 7.62 -25.26
N HIS A 91 7.92 6.93 -24.19
CA HIS A 91 6.56 6.38 -24.04
C HIS A 91 5.68 7.23 -23.12
N ASN A 92 5.98 8.53 -22.92
CA ASN A 92 5.13 9.45 -22.13
C ASN A 92 4.74 8.92 -20.74
N GLY A 93 5.70 8.29 -20.04
CA GLY A 93 5.49 7.71 -18.70
C GLY A 93 4.83 6.33 -18.69
N GLU A 94 4.43 5.81 -19.85
CA GLU A 94 4.00 4.43 -19.99
C GLU A 94 5.18 3.47 -19.83
N PHE A 95 4.85 2.25 -19.47
CA PHE A 95 5.78 1.16 -19.30
C PHE A 95 5.93 0.41 -20.64
N VAL A 96 6.10 -0.91 -20.59
CA VAL A 96 6.23 -1.78 -21.75
C VAL A 96 4.86 -2.22 -22.30
N CYS A 97 4.81 -2.59 -23.58
CA CYS A 97 3.66 -3.21 -24.21
C CYS A 97 3.59 -4.72 -23.93
N VAL A 98 2.52 -5.38 -24.37
CA VAL A 98 2.31 -6.82 -24.10
C VAL A 98 3.43 -7.69 -24.68
N VAL A 99 3.89 -7.41 -25.89
CA VAL A 99 4.99 -8.16 -26.53
C VAL A 99 6.27 -8.05 -25.71
N GLU A 100 6.62 -6.83 -25.30
CA GLU A 100 7.81 -6.56 -24.49
C GLU A 100 7.71 -7.21 -23.09
N ILE A 101 6.51 -7.30 -22.50
CA ILE A 101 6.28 -8.03 -21.24
C ILE A 101 6.50 -9.53 -21.42
N GLU A 102 6.02 -10.11 -22.51
CA GLU A 102 6.26 -11.53 -22.79
C GLU A 102 7.77 -11.82 -22.93
N ASP A 103 8.51 -10.95 -23.60
CA ASP A 103 9.96 -11.05 -23.73
C ASP A 103 10.69 -10.86 -22.40
N LEU A 104 10.21 -9.95 -21.55
CA LEU A 104 10.70 -9.78 -20.18
C LEU A 104 10.45 -11.03 -19.33
N ILE A 105 9.25 -11.62 -19.40
CA ILE A 105 8.90 -12.88 -18.74
C ILE A 105 9.83 -14.00 -19.24
N GLN A 106 10.11 -14.06 -20.54
CA GLN A 106 11.01 -15.05 -21.10
C GLN A 106 12.45 -14.86 -20.61
N GLY A 107 12.89 -13.61 -20.45
CA GLY A 107 14.16 -13.26 -19.82
C GLY A 107 14.27 -13.74 -18.37
N LEU A 108 13.25 -13.47 -17.55
CA LEU A 108 13.18 -13.96 -16.16
C LEU A 108 13.26 -15.49 -16.09
N ARG A 109 12.54 -16.20 -16.97
CA ARG A 109 12.61 -17.68 -17.06
C ARG A 109 14.00 -18.20 -17.37
N LYS A 110 14.67 -17.60 -18.35
CA LYS A 110 16.04 -17.98 -18.73
C LYS A 110 16.99 -17.75 -17.54
N TYR A 111 16.82 -16.63 -16.83
CA TYR A 111 17.62 -16.32 -15.64
C TYR A 111 17.40 -17.34 -14.50
N CYS A 112 16.16 -17.76 -14.24
CA CYS A 112 15.86 -18.86 -13.31
C CYS A 112 16.48 -20.20 -13.73
N LYS A 113 16.42 -20.54 -15.03
CA LYS A 113 17.03 -21.78 -15.56
C LYS A 113 18.53 -21.84 -15.30
N VAL A 114 19.25 -20.71 -15.45
CA VAL A 114 20.68 -20.63 -15.13
C VAL A 114 20.95 -20.98 -13.67
N TYR A 115 20.15 -20.43 -12.74
CA TYR A 115 20.27 -20.75 -11.32
C TYR A 115 20.06 -22.25 -11.04
N ILE A 116 18.95 -22.83 -11.54
CA ILE A 116 18.62 -24.25 -11.34
C ILE A 116 19.75 -25.14 -11.87
N ARG A 117 20.24 -24.84 -13.08
CA ARG A 117 21.32 -25.59 -13.71
C ARG A 117 22.59 -25.55 -12.86
N GLN A 118 23.05 -24.35 -12.47
CA GLN A 118 24.28 -24.21 -11.68
C GLN A 118 24.17 -24.88 -10.31
N LYS A 119 22.96 -24.94 -9.73
CA LYS A 119 22.68 -25.69 -8.50
C LYS A 119 22.78 -27.21 -8.70
N VAL A 120 22.20 -27.75 -9.77
CA VAL A 120 22.15 -29.21 -10.05
C VAL A 120 23.50 -29.74 -10.56
N HIS A 121 24.16 -28.99 -11.43
CA HIS A 121 25.33 -29.43 -12.19
C HIS A 121 26.65 -28.86 -11.67
N HIS A 122 26.73 -28.55 -10.38
CA HIS A 122 27.96 -28.00 -9.81
C HIS A 122 29.12 -28.99 -10.00
N GLY A 123 30.05 -28.67 -10.91
CA GLY A 123 31.20 -29.50 -11.28
C GLY A 123 31.03 -30.36 -12.53
N SER A 124 29.87 -30.35 -13.19
CA SER A 124 29.69 -31.05 -14.49
C SER A 124 30.14 -30.18 -15.67
N PRO A 125 30.66 -30.77 -16.76
CA PRO A 125 30.94 -30.04 -18.00
C PRO A 125 29.67 -29.35 -18.53
N SER A 126 29.77 -28.08 -18.90
CA SER A 126 28.66 -27.33 -19.49
C SER A 126 28.47 -27.69 -20.97
N THR A 127 27.23 -27.93 -21.39
CA THR A 127 26.90 -28.09 -22.82
C THR A 127 27.00 -26.72 -23.54
N PRO A 128 27.06 -26.69 -24.88
CA PRO A 128 27.02 -25.43 -25.63
C PRO A 128 25.76 -24.59 -25.35
N GLU A 129 24.61 -25.24 -25.15
CA GLU A 129 23.35 -24.56 -24.79
C GLU A 129 23.45 -23.93 -23.40
N ASP A 130 24.02 -24.65 -22.43
CA ASP A 130 24.23 -24.14 -21.08
C ASP A 130 25.13 -22.91 -21.07
N LYS A 131 26.19 -22.94 -21.88
CA LYS A 131 27.09 -21.80 -22.03
C LYS A 131 26.36 -20.57 -22.57
N GLY A 132 25.48 -20.76 -23.57
CA GLY A 132 24.64 -19.67 -24.07
C GLY A 132 23.69 -19.08 -23.02
N LEU A 133 23.16 -19.92 -22.12
CA LEU A 133 22.33 -19.45 -20.99
C LEU A 133 23.17 -18.67 -19.96
N ASP A 134 24.34 -19.18 -19.60
CA ASP A 134 25.27 -18.50 -18.69
C ASP A 134 25.73 -17.16 -19.25
N ASP A 135 26.14 -17.13 -20.52
CA ASP A 135 26.58 -15.91 -21.22
C ASP A 135 25.45 -14.87 -21.22
N SER A 136 24.20 -15.29 -21.46
CA SER A 136 23.04 -14.40 -21.41
C SER A 136 22.76 -13.87 -19.99
N ALA A 137 22.88 -14.69 -18.95
CA ALA A 137 22.73 -14.21 -17.56
C ALA A 137 23.88 -13.28 -17.14
N HIS A 138 25.08 -13.54 -17.61
CA HIS A 138 26.24 -12.68 -17.39
C HIS A 138 26.08 -11.32 -18.07
N GLU A 139 25.61 -11.30 -19.32
CA GLU A 139 25.26 -10.07 -20.05
C GLU A 139 24.21 -9.25 -19.27
N VAL A 140 23.14 -9.91 -18.82
CA VAL A 140 22.13 -9.26 -17.97
C VAL A 140 22.78 -8.65 -16.74
N GLY A 141 23.63 -9.37 -16.00
CA GLY A 141 24.29 -8.85 -14.79
C GLY A 141 25.28 -7.69 -15.03
N ALA A 142 25.83 -7.58 -16.25
CA ALA A 142 26.83 -6.57 -16.62
C ALA A 142 26.24 -5.23 -17.10
N THR A 143 24.94 -5.19 -17.41
CA THR A 143 24.27 -4.07 -18.11
C THR A 143 24.54 -2.68 -17.53
N PHE A 144 24.57 -2.52 -16.20
CA PHE A 144 24.79 -1.22 -15.55
C PHE A 144 26.16 -1.09 -14.88
N GLY A 145 27.19 -1.75 -15.43
CA GLY A 145 28.59 -1.52 -15.04
C GLY A 145 28.94 -1.95 -13.61
N SER A 146 28.08 -2.74 -12.96
CA SER A 146 28.37 -3.32 -11.66
C SER A 146 29.62 -4.17 -11.78
N ARG A 147 30.69 -3.81 -11.05
CA ARG A 147 31.88 -4.65 -10.90
C ARG A 147 31.45 -5.93 -10.21
N THR A 148 31.01 -6.92 -10.98
CA THR A 148 30.74 -8.26 -10.47
C THR A 148 32.03 -8.71 -9.80
N SER A 149 31.97 -8.99 -8.49
CA SER A 149 33.00 -9.81 -7.86
C SER A 149 33.13 -11.05 -8.74
N ARG A 150 34.36 -11.43 -9.10
CA ARG A 150 34.71 -12.47 -10.08
C ARG A 150 34.22 -13.88 -9.72
N ALA A 151 33.23 -14.05 -8.85
CA ALA A 151 32.50 -15.29 -8.68
C ALA A 151 31.70 -15.56 -9.98
N LYS A 152 32.41 -16.08 -10.98
CA LYS A 152 31.89 -16.41 -12.33
C LYS A 152 30.75 -17.42 -12.32
N ASP A 153 30.49 -18.04 -11.18
CA ASP A 153 29.73 -19.28 -11.11
C ASP A 153 28.28 -19.12 -10.62
N ARG A 154 27.79 -17.89 -10.37
CA ARG A 154 26.41 -17.66 -9.89
C ARG A 154 25.71 -16.46 -10.52
N PRO A 155 24.41 -16.56 -10.87
CA PRO A 155 23.64 -15.42 -11.31
C PRO A 155 23.56 -14.36 -10.21
N LYS A 156 23.94 -13.12 -10.54
CA LYS A 156 24.01 -11.98 -9.62
C LYS A 156 22.80 -11.84 -8.68
N PHE A 157 21.59 -11.96 -9.24
CA PHE A 157 20.33 -11.69 -8.55
C PHE A 157 19.68 -12.89 -7.84
N ILE A 158 20.16 -14.12 -8.07
CA ILE A 158 19.59 -15.33 -7.47
C ILE A 158 20.70 -16.09 -6.74
N LYS A 159 20.81 -15.86 -5.42
CA LYS A 159 21.90 -16.40 -4.60
C LYS A 159 21.53 -17.69 -3.87
N ASN A 160 20.25 -17.93 -3.68
CA ASN A 160 19.67 -19.05 -2.93
C ASN A 160 18.24 -19.35 -3.43
N ASP A 161 17.61 -20.39 -2.88
CA ASP A 161 16.29 -20.88 -3.32
C ASP A 161 15.17 -19.89 -3.02
N ASP A 162 15.27 -19.15 -1.91
CA ASP A 162 14.33 -18.09 -1.57
C ASP A 162 14.35 -16.96 -2.62
N ALA A 163 15.54 -16.45 -2.98
CA ALA A 163 15.67 -15.47 -4.06
C ALA A 163 15.15 -16.02 -5.40
N HIS A 164 15.36 -17.31 -5.68
CA HIS A 164 14.82 -17.96 -6.87
C HIS A 164 13.29 -17.94 -6.86
N GLN A 165 12.68 -18.30 -5.73
CA GLN A 165 11.22 -18.27 -5.55
C GLN A 165 10.64 -16.86 -5.72
N LYS A 166 11.33 -15.84 -5.20
CA LYS A 166 10.93 -14.44 -5.38
C LYS A 166 10.96 -13.99 -6.84
N VAL A 167 11.97 -14.40 -7.61
CA VAL A 167 11.97 -14.19 -9.07
C VAL A 167 10.87 -15.01 -9.75
N LEU A 168 10.53 -16.20 -9.22
CA LEU A 168 9.40 -16.99 -9.69
C LEU A 168 8.03 -16.35 -9.40
N TRP A 169 7.91 -15.48 -8.40
CA TRP A 169 6.70 -14.67 -8.23
C TRP A 169 6.67 -13.52 -9.24
N LEU A 170 7.82 -12.84 -9.43
CA LEU A 170 7.94 -11.70 -10.33
C LEU A 170 7.50 -12.00 -11.77
N TRP A 171 7.89 -13.14 -12.36
CA TRP A 171 7.46 -13.50 -13.73
C TRP A 171 6.02 -14.01 -13.84
N ARG A 172 5.36 -14.39 -12.73
CA ARG A 172 3.95 -14.82 -12.72
C ARG A 172 3.01 -13.62 -12.64
N ALA A 173 3.36 -12.64 -11.82
CA ALA A 173 2.55 -11.44 -11.54
C ALA A 173 2.06 -10.66 -12.78
N PRO A 174 2.84 -10.44 -13.86
CA PRO A 174 2.38 -9.66 -15.01
C PRO A 174 1.46 -10.41 -15.97
N ARG A 175 1.36 -11.74 -15.90
CA ARG A 175 0.58 -12.55 -16.87
C ARG A 175 -0.90 -12.19 -16.96
N PRO A 176 -1.62 -11.94 -15.84
CA PRO A 176 -3.03 -11.55 -15.92
C PRO A 176 -3.22 -10.24 -16.70
N ALA A 177 -2.24 -9.33 -16.71
CA ALA A 177 -2.32 -8.09 -17.48
C ALA A 177 -2.17 -8.31 -19.00
N CYS A 178 -1.56 -9.43 -19.43
CA CYS A 178 -1.44 -9.79 -20.85
C CYS A 178 -2.68 -10.47 -21.42
N ARG A 179 -3.54 -11.09 -20.57
CA ARG A 179 -4.70 -11.88 -21.04
C ARG A 179 -5.83 -11.05 -21.70
N PRO A 180 -6.27 -9.90 -21.15
CA PRO A 180 -7.38 -9.14 -21.71
C PRO A 180 -7.09 -8.63 -23.11
N VAL A 181 -5.84 -8.28 -23.41
CA VAL A 181 -5.44 -7.76 -24.71
C VAL A 181 -5.64 -8.80 -25.82
N ALA A 182 -5.32 -10.06 -25.54
CA ALA A 182 -5.53 -11.16 -26.49
C ALA A 182 -7.02 -11.49 -26.68
N GLN A 183 -7.85 -11.34 -25.65
CA GLN A 183 -9.28 -11.68 -25.69
C GLN A 183 -10.16 -10.57 -26.26
N GLN A 184 -9.76 -9.31 -26.09
CA GLN A 184 -10.57 -8.14 -26.50
C GLN A 184 -10.19 -7.58 -27.87
N GLY A 185 -9.29 -8.25 -28.61
CA GLY A 185 -8.81 -7.77 -29.91
C GLY A 185 -8.01 -6.47 -29.82
N LEU A 186 -7.52 -6.12 -28.63
CA LEU A 186 -6.66 -4.96 -28.45
C LEU A 186 -5.29 -5.23 -29.08
N SER A 187 -4.68 -4.16 -29.59
CA SER A 187 -3.37 -4.26 -30.22
C SER A 187 -2.32 -4.74 -29.21
N ARG A 188 -1.52 -5.76 -29.58
CA ARG A 188 -0.43 -6.28 -28.72
C ARG A 188 0.71 -5.27 -28.50
N ILE A 189 0.71 -4.18 -29.28
CA ILE A 189 1.61 -3.03 -29.14
C ILE A 189 1.03 -1.92 -28.25
N ALA A 190 -0.11 -2.13 -27.60
CA ALA A 190 -0.62 -1.19 -26.61
C ALA A 190 0.30 -1.16 -25.38
N PHE A 191 0.80 0.02 -25.04
CA PHE A 191 1.64 0.23 -23.87
C PHE A 191 0.80 0.21 -22.59
N GLN A 192 1.36 -0.38 -21.53
CA GLN A 192 0.75 -0.30 -20.22
C GLN A 192 1.03 1.07 -19.61
N LYS A 193 -0.01 1.80 -19.24
CA LYS A 193 0.12 3.02 -18.41
C LYS A 193 0.75 2.74 -17.04
N GLN A 194 0.77 1.46 -16.66
CA GLN A 194 1.17 0.97 -15.37
C GLN A 194 2.38 0.04 -15.52
N GLY A 195 3.35 0.21 -14.63
CA GLY A 195 4.33 -0.82 -14.29
C GLY A 195 4.19 -1.21 -12.82
N PRO A 196 4.78 -2.34 -12.39
CA PRO A 196 4.91 -2.67 -10.97
C PRO A 196 5.57 -1.53 -10.18
N LEU A 197 5.12 -1.29 -8.94
CA LEU A 197 5.71 -0.30 -8.04
C LEU A 197 6.70 -0.94 -7.07
N MET A 198 7.64 -0.12 -6.59
CA MET A 198 8.51 -0.42 -5.47
C MET A 198 8.31 0.64 -4.41
N VAL A 199 8.10 0.22 -3.17
CA VAL A 199 7.97 1.11 -2.02
C VAL A 199 9.21 0.96 -1.17
N GLY A 200 9.75 2.06 -0.67
CA GLY A 200 10.84 2.02 0.29
C GLY A 200 10.68 3.10 1.33
N CYS A 201 11.29 2.88 2.49
CA CYS A 201 11.42 3.90 3.52
C CYS A 201 12.90 4.19 3.80
N SER A 202 13.19 5.37 4.32
CA SER A 202 14.54 5.75 4.75
C SER A 202 14.47 6.83 5.83
N ASN A 203 15.48 6.87 6.70
CA ASN A 203 15.70 8.01 7.60
C ASN A 203 16.22 9.25 6.85
N GLN A 204 16.73 9.07 5.63
CA GLN A 204 17.17 10.12 4.71
C GLN A 204 16.71 9.72 3.29
N THR A 205 15.55 10.21 2.87
CA THR A 205 14.97 9.78 1.59
C THR A 205 15.72 10.34 0.37
N ASP A 206 16.27 11.54 0.48
CA ASP A 206 17.10 12.20 -0.54
C ASP A 206 18.39 11.43 -0.86
N ASP A 207 19.02 10.83 0.14
CA ASP A 207 20.17 9.94 -0.04
C ASP A 207 19.75 8.61 -0.67
N ARG A 208 18.62 8.03 -0.23
CA ARG A 208 18.20 6.68 -0.65
C ARG A 208 17.59 6.65 -2.05
N MET A 209 16.72 7.60 -2.40
CA MET A 209 15.95 7.59 -3.66
C MET A 209 16.84 7.48 -4.93
N PRO A 210 18.01 8.15 -5.03
CA PRO A 210 18.95 7.98 -6.15
C PRO A 210 19.41 6.54 -6.40
N HIS A 211 19.40 5.65 -5.39
CA HIS A 211 19.81 4.26 -5.54
C HIS A 211 18.83 3.42 -6.37
N HIS A 212 17.66 3.93 -6.74
CA HIS A 212 16.74 3.21 -7.62
C HIS A 212 16.92 3.58 -9.10
N ASN A 213 17.73 4.60 -9.39
CA ASN A 213 17.97 5.07 -10.74
C ASN A 213 19.28 4.48 -11.31
N PRO A 214 19.25 3.76 -12.44
CA PRO A 214 20.47 3.21 -13.05
C PRO A 214 21.47 4.29 -13.52
N LYS A 215 21.01 5.52 -13.76
CA LYS A 215 21.85 6.66 -14.12
C LYS A 215 22.33 7.46 -12.90
N GLY A 216 21.91 7.08 -11.69
CA GLY A 216 22.37 7.69 -10.46
C GLY A 216 23.83 7.32 -10.17
N SER A 217 24.54 8.18 -9.44
CA SER A 217 25.93 7.95 -9.02
C SER A 217 26.11 6.65 -8.21
N SER A 218 25.04 6.18 -7.56
CA SER A 218 25.07 5.02 -6.67
C SER A 218 24.91 3.66 -7.36
N GLY A 219 24.64 3.61 -8.67
CA GLY A 219 24.69 2.37 -9.46
C GLY A 219 23.81 1.21 -8.97
N LEU A 220 22.60 1.50 -8.48
CA LEU A 220 21.63 0.52 -7.96
C LEU A 220 22.05 -0.27 -6.70
N SER A 221 23.09 0.14 -5.99
CA SER A 221 23.69 -0.62 -4.89
C SER A 221 22.77 -0.96 -3.71
N LEU A 222 21.68 -0.21 -3.52
CA LEU A 222 20.79 -0.32 -2.36
C LEU A 222 19.32 -0.47 -2.74
N THR A 223 19.03 -1.11 -3.87
CA THR A 223 17.66 -1.42 -4.30
C THR A 223 17.31 -2.90 -4.10
N THR A 224 16.04 -3.26 -4.26
CA THR A 224 15.62 -4.67 -4.21
C THR A 224 16.15 -5.44 -5.43
N PRO A 225 16.61 -6.70 -5.28
CA PRO A 225 17.13 -7.49 -6.39
C PRO A 225 16.15 -7.69 -7.55
N THR A 226 14.84 -7.78 -7.29
CA THR A 226 13.77 -7.89 -8.29
C THR A 226 13.61 -6.62 -9.12
N TRP A 227 13.69 -5.45 -8.48
CA TRP A 227 13.75 -4.15 -9.16
C TRP A 227 14.98 -4.09 -10.07
N GLU A 228 16.16 -4.41 -9.51
CA GLU A 228 17.43 -4.34 -10.22
C GLU A 228 17.45 -5.30 -11.43
N LEU A 229 17.07 -6.57 -11.23
CA LEU A 229 16.99 -7.57 -12.29
C LEU A 229 16.06 -7.12 -13.43
N THR A 230 14.91 -6.52 -13.10
CA THR A 230 13.96 -6.02 -14.10
C THR A 230 14.56 -4.90 -14.94
N LEU A 231 15.24 -3.93 -14.31
CA LEU A 231 15.95 -2.87 -15.02
C LEU A 231 16.99 -3.46 -15.99
N HIS A 232 17.80 -4.42 -15.52
CA HIS A 232 18.85 -5.03 -16.34
C HIS A 232 18.24 -5.78 -17.53
N LEU A 233 17.18 -6.58 -17.32
CA LEU A 233 16.52 -7.31 -18.40
C LEU A 233 15.88 -6.40 -19.44
N ILE A 234 15.20 -5.33 -19.02
CA ILE A 234 14.62 -4.36 -19.96
C ILE A 234 15.73 -3.73 -20.81
N LYS A 235 16.84 -3.31 -20.19
CA LYS A 235 17.91 -2.65 -20.92
C LYS A 235 18.68 -3.60 -21.83
N SER A 236 19.09 -4.78 -21.37
CA SER A 236 19.90 -5.69 -22.17
C SER A 236 19.11 -6.46 -23.21
N ARG A 237 17.89 -6.90 -22.89
CA ARG A 237 17.09 -7.75 -23.81
C ARG A 237 16.20 -6.95 -24.74
N LEU A 238 15.58 -5.88 -24.25
CA LEU A 238 14.66 -5.06 -25.05
C LEU A 238 15.36 -3.85 -25.67
N GLY A 239 16.58 -3.53 -25.23
CA GLY A 239 17.31 -2.34 -25.70
C GLY A 239 16.69 -1.02 -25.25
N LEU A 240 15.67 -1.06 -24.37
CA LEU A 240 14.88 0.11 -24.00
C LEU A 240 15.59 0.95 -22.93
N ASP A 241 15.46 2.27 -23.06
CA ASP A 241 15.95 3.21 -22.07
C ASP A 241 14.89 3.47 -21.00
N LEU A 242 15.22 3.16 -19.75
CA LEU A 242 14.31 3.37 -18.63
C LEU A 242 14.35 4.80 -18.10
N VAL A 243 13.22 5.24 -17.57
CA VAL A 243 13.06 6.44 -16.73
C VAL A 243 12.47 6.00 -15.41
N VAL A 244 13.20 6.24 -14.33
CA VAL A 244 12.76 5.96 -12.96
C VAL A 244 12.20 7.24 -12.35
N THR A 245 10.95 7.19 -11.92
CA THR A 245 10.27 8.27 -11.20
C THR A 245 10.15 7.87 -9.74
N VAL A 246 10.77 8.63 -8.84
CA VAL A 246 10.70 8.39 -7.39
C VAL A 246 10.01 9.58 -6.72
N ARG A 247 9.04 9.31 -5.84
CA ARG A 247 8.23 10.33 -5.18
C ARG A 247 8.15 10.06 -3.67
N PRO A 248 8.50 11.04 -2.81
CA PRO A 248 8.16 10.96 -1.39
C PRO A 248 6.63 10.97 -1.23
N VAL A 249 6.11 10.06 -0.41
CA VAL A 249 4.66 9.86 -0.20
C VAL A 249 4.24 10.36 1.17
N ILE A 250 5.00 10.02 2.20
CA ILE A 250 4.78 10.45 3.59
C ILE A 250 6.15 10.80 4.16
N ARG A 251 6.26 11.95 4.83
CA ARG A 251 7.39 12.25 5.71
C ARG A 251 7.01 11.93 7.16
N THR A 252 7.95 11.41 7.94
CA THR A 252 7.68 10.87 9.30
C THR A 252 8.60 11.50 10.33
N TRP A 253 8.06 12.09 11.40
CA TRP A 253 8.89 12.79 12.41
C TRP A 253 9.27 11.91 13.59
N GLU A 254 8.62 10.77 13.75
CA GLU A 254 8.89 9.80 14.79
C GLU A 254 9.33 8.48 14.15
N ASN A 255 10.33 7.81 14.74
CA ASN A 255 10.95 6.62 14.17
C ASN A 255 9.96 5.45 13.99
N ASN A 256 8.99 5.33 14.89
CA ASN A 256 7.93 4.32 14.82
C ASN A 256 6.94 4.56 13.67
N LEU A 257 6.76 5.81 13.23
CA LEU A 257 5.89 6.12 12.09
C LEU A 257 6.50 5.70 10.76
N LEU A 258 7.83 5.60 10.68
CA LEU A 258 8.51 5.18 9.45
C LEU A 258 8.07 3.77 9.03
N VAL A 259 8.13 2.82 9.96
CA VAL A 259 7.69 1.43 9.77
C VAL A 259 6.21 1.37 9.38
N THR A 260 5.34 2.02 10.16
CA THR A 260 3.90 2.01 9.88
C THR A 260 3.55 2.64 8.53
N SER A 261 4.29 3.69 8.13
CA SER A 261 4.10 4.33 6.83
C SER A 261 4.55 3.43 5.69
N GLU A 262 5.64 2.67 5.85
CA GLU A 262 6.10 1.72 4.83
C GLU A 262 5.07 0.62 4.60
N VAL A 263 4.52 0.04 5.67
CA VAL A 263 3.47 -0.99 5.61
C VAL A 263 2.25 -0.45 4.88
N LEU A 264 1.74 0.71 5.30
CA LEU A 264 0.57 1.34 4.68
C LEU A 264 0.77 1.57 3.18
N ILE A 265 1.90 2.15 2.76
CA ILE A 265 2.13 2.47 1.35
C ILE A 265 2.40 1.21 0.52
N THR A 266 3.10 0.22 1.08
CA THR A 266 3.36 -1.07 0.41
C THR A 266 2.05 -1.79 0.10
N ASP A 267 1.13 -1.83 1.06
CA ASP A 267 -0.19 -2.45 0.89
C ASP A 267 -1.04 -1.68 -0.12
N LEU A 268 -1.10 -0.34 -0.02
CA LEU A 268 -1.85 0.50 -0.96
C LEU A 268 -1.32 0.39 -2.40
N ALA A 269 -0.01 0.25 -2.56
CA ALA A 269 0.63 0.07 -3.85
C ALA A 269 0.49 -1.37 -4.39
N GLY A 270 0.15 -2.33 -3.54
CA GLY A 270 0.27 -3.75 -3.87
C GLY A 270 1.70 -4.13 -4.26
N SER A 271 2.69 -3.50 -3.62
CA SER A 271 4.06 -3.50 -4.13
C SER A 271 4.86 -4.77 -3.79
N TYR A 272 4.28 -5.74 -3.11
CA TYR A 272 4.92 -7.04 -2.91
C TYR A 272 5.07 -7.83 -4.21
N VAL A 273 6.17 -8.58 -4.32
CA VAL A 273 6.46 -9.38 -5.52
C VAL A 273 5.45 -10.52 -5.76
N PHE A 274 4.82 -11.05 -4.71
CA PHE A 274 3.76 -12.06 -4.83
C PHE A 274 2.40 -11.47 -5.21
N GLN A 275 2.24 -10.14 -5.11
CA GLN A 275 1.09 -9.41 -5.60
C GLN A 275 1.37 -8.95 -7.03
N LYS A 276 1.89 -7.72 -7.20
CA LYS A 276 2.16 -7.09 -8.51
C LYS A 276 3.31 -6.10 -8.48
N GLY A 277 4.17 -6.12 -7.47
CA GLY A 277 5.26 -5.14 -7.30
C GLY A 277 6.67 -5.73 -7.24
N PHE A 278 7.59 -5.00 -6.63
CA PHE A 278 9.01 -5.35 -6.52
C PHE A 278 9.53 -5.54 -5.08
N ASN A 279 8.73 -5.31 -4.05
CA ASN A 279 9.13 -5.53 -2.66
C ASN A 279 9.26 -7.03 -2.37
N ILE A 280 10.44 -7.42 -1.90
CA ILE A 280 10.80 -8.79 -1.54
C ILE A 280 10.64 -9.04 -0.03
N ILE A 281 10.94 -8.02 0.76
CA ILE A 281 10.96 -8.07 2.21
C ILE A 281 9.62 -7.51 2.70
N GLY A 282 9.10 -8.06 3.79
CA GLY A 282 7.94 -7.50 4.49
C GLY A 282 8.20 -6.03 4.82
N ALA A 283 7.21 -5.18 4.57
CA ALA A 283 7.31 -3.80 4.99
C ALA A 283 7.45 -3.72 6.52
N GLY A 284 8.26 -2.78 6.99
CA GLY A 284 8.51 -2.60 8.42
C GLY A 284 9.60 -3.50 9.03
N SER A 285 10.15 -4.45 8.28
CA SER A 285 11.28 -5.26 8.74
C SER A 285 12.57 -4.43 8.77
N LEU A 286 13.33 -4.48 9.87
CA LEU A 286 14.64 -3.83 9.92
C LEU A 286 15.67 -4.65 9.13
N ALA A 287 16.63 -3.97 8.51
CA ALA A 287 17.74 -4.62 7.82
C ALA A 287 18.57 -5.44 8.84
N GLY A 288 18.44 -6.76 8.82
CA GLY A 288 19.14 -7.67 9.73
C GLY A 288 18.23 -8.46 10.67
N ASP A 289 16.94 -8.10 10.76
CA ASP A 289 15.97 -9.03 11.34
C ASP A 289 15.97 -10.30 10.47
N LYS A 290 16.05 -11.46 11.14
CA LYS A 290 15.83 -12.72 10.45
C LYS A 290 14.50 -12.57 9.75
N GLN A 291 14.51 -12.73 8.43
CA GLN A 291 13.30 -12.68 7.64
C GLN A 291 12.40 -13.77 8.22
N ASP A 292 11.42 -13.39 9.02
CA ASP A 292 10.33 -14.29 9.36
C ASP A 292 9.79 -14.71 8.00
N ASP A 293 9.95 -16.00 7.72
CA ASP A 293 9.54 -16.57 6.44
C ASP A 293 8.15 -16.01 6.14
N VAL A 294 7.99 -15.37 4.98
CA VAL A 294 6.67 -14.92 4.51
C VAL A 294 5.75 -16.10 4.78
N PRO A 295 4.72 -15.97 5.64
CA PRO A 295 4.02 -17.12 6.17
C PRO A 295 3.71 -18.06 5.02
N THR A 296 4.22 -19.29 5.07
CA THR A 296 4.06 -20.26 3.97
C THR A 296 2.58 -20.38 3.60
N ASP A 297 1.70 -20.24 4.60
CA ASP A 297 0.26 -20.09 4.51
C ASP A 297 -0.22 -19.04 3.50
N TYR A 298 0.46 -17.91 3.34
CA TYR A 298 0.07 -16.86 2.40
C TYR A 298 0.42 -17.23 0.95
N VAL A 299 1.53 -17.93 0.76
CA VAL A 299 1.96 -18.46 -0.55
C VAL A 299 1.09 -19.63 -0.96
N ASP A 300 0.78 -20.51 -0.02
CA ASP A 300 -0.13 -21.64 -0.21
C ASP A 300 -1.56 -21.15 -0.45
N TYR A 301 -2.03 -20.12 0.26
CA TYR A 301 -3.32 -19.48 0.00
C TYR A 301 -3.38 -18.91 -1.43
N ILE A 302 -2.38 -18.16 -1.88
CA ILE A 302 -2.36 -17.62 -3.25
C ILE A 302 -2.25 -18.75 -4.28
N ALA A 303 -1.41 -19.76 -4.05
CA ALA A 303 -1.26 -20.91 -4.94
C ALA A 303 -2.57 -21.72 -5.04
N GLU A 304 -3.28 -21.91 -3.93
CA GLU A 304 -4.59 -22.53 -3.86
C GLU A 304 -5.64 -21.70 -4.61
N GLN A 305 -5.65 -20.37 -4.42
CA GLN A 305 -6.53 -19.47 -5.18
C GLN A 305 -6.22 -19.45 -6.69
N THR A 306 -4.96 -19.68 -7.09
CA THR A 306 -4.55 -19.72 -8.50
C THR A 306 -4.74 -21.10 -9.14
N ALA A 307 -4.81 -22.16 -8.33
CA ALA A 307 -5.02 -23.55 -8.75
C ALA A 307 -6.48 -23.96 -8.80
N ARG A 308 -7.39 -23.21 -8.16
CA ARG A 308 -8.84 -23.40 -8.29
C ARG A 308 -9.27 -23.18 -9.74
N ASP A 309 -10.17 -24.06 -10.20
CA ASP A 309 -10.73 -24.00 -11.55
C ASP A 309 -11.33 -22.58 -11.76
N PRO A 310 -11.00 -21.87 -12.85
CA PRO A 310 -11.57 -20.55 -13.12
C PRO A 310 -13.10 -20.51 -13.05
N GLU A 311 -13.81 -21.62 -13.25
CA GLU A 311 -15.25 -21.71 -13.03
C GLU A 311 -15.65 -21.64 -11.54
N ASP A 312 -14.90 -22.30 -10.66
CA ASP A 312 -15.11 -22.24 -9.20
C ASP A 312 -14.76 -20.86 -8.64
N SER A 313 -13.68 -20.24 -9.12
CA SER A 313 -13.33 -18.87 -8.78
C SER A 313 -14.42 -17.88 -9.24
N LEU A 314 -15.03 -18.11 -10.41
CA LEU A 314 -16.12 -17.27 -10.89
C LEU A 314 -17.39 -17.44 -10.06
N ALA A 315 -17.73 -18.67 -9.65
CA ALA A 315 -18.86 -18.94 -8.77
C ALA A 315 -18.66 -18.31 -7.39
N GLN A 316 -17.46 -18.39 -6.83
CA GLN A 316 -17.11 -17.76 -5.56
C GLN A 316 -17.18 -16.24 -5.66
N VAL A 317 -16.60 -15.63 -6.70
CA VAL A 317 -16.68 -14.18 -6.92
C VAL A 317 -18.14 -13.73 -7.11
N LYS A 318 -18.98 -14.51 -7.80
CA LYS A 318 -20.42 -14.22 -7.91
C LYS A 318 -21.12 -14.29 -6.55
N ALA A 319 -20.80 -15.27 -5.72
CA ALA A 319 -21.37 -15.39 -4.38
C ALA A 319 -20.94 -14.24 -3.46
N GLU A 320 -19.67 -13.85 -3.50
CA GLU A 320 -19.13 -12.70 -2.77
C GLU A 320 -19.74 -11.39 -3.26
N LEU A 321 -19.92 -11.22 -4.57
CA LEU A 321 -20.59 -10.06 -5.16
C LEU A 321 -22.06 -9.97 -4.70
N LEU A 322 -22.80 -11.08 -4.72
CA LEU A 322 -24.17 -11.14 -4.22
C LEU A 322 -24.25 -10.83 -2.72
N SER A 323 -23.28 -11.32 -1.93
CA SER A 323 -23.18 -11.02 -0.49
C SER A 323 -22.88 -9.53 -0.24
N ALA A 324 -22.01 -8.93 -1.04
CA ALA A 324 -21.70 -7.51 -0.98
C ALA A 324 -22.91 -6.65 -1.37
N GLU A 325 -23.65 -7.04 -2.41
CA GLU A 325 -24.89 -6.37 -2.81
C GLU A 325 -25.97 -6.48 -1.72
N ALA A 326 -26.15 -7.66 -1.12
CA ALA A 326 -27.08 -7.83 0.01
C ALA A 326 -26.70 -6.94 1.20
N THR A 327 -25.40 -6.82 1.49
CA THR A 327 -24.89 -5.94 2.55
C THR A 327 -25.14 -4.47 2.22
N LYS A 328 -24.93 -4.06 0.97
CA LYS A 328 -25.23 -2.70 0.49
C LYS A 328 -26.72 -2.37 0.66
N VAL A 329 -27.61 -3.29 0.32
CA VAL A 329 -29.06 -3.12 0.50
C VAL A 329 -29.42 -2.98 1.98
N ARG A 330 -28.84 -3.79 2.87
CA ARG A 330 -29.04 -3.67 4.32
C ARG A 330 -28.57 -2.31 4.85
N LEU A 331 -27.45 -1.79 4.37
CA LEU A 331 -26.95 -0.47 4.74
C LEU A 331 -27.85 0.66 4.23
N GLU A 332 -28.40 0.56 3.02
CA GLU A 332 -29.38 1.52 2.48
C GLU A 332 -30.68 1.54 3.29
N ILE A 333 -31.18 0.38 3.72
CA ILE A 333 -32.34 0.25 4.60
C ILE A 333 -32.03 0.92 5.96
N ALA A 334 -30.92 0.55 6.61
CA ALA A 334 -30.52 1.13 7.89
C ALA A 334 -30.33 2.66 7.80
N ARG A 335 -29.78 3.16 6.68
CA ARG A 335 -29.64 4.59 6.41
C ARG A 335 -31.00 5.29 6.30
N THR A 336 -31.97 4.65 5.66
CA THR A 336 -33.33 5.19 5.50
C THR A 336 -34.07 5.23 6.84
N GLU A 337 -33.97 4.17 7.64
CA GLU A 337 -34.50 4.13 9.00
C GLU A 337 -33.88 5.18 9.92
N ALA A 338 -32.55 5.36 9.84
CA ALA A 338 -31.86 6.39 10.60
C ALA A 338 -32.32 7.81 10.21
N LYS A 339 -32.53 8.08 8.91
CA LYS A 339 -33.11 9.34 8.45
C LYS A 339 -34.53 9.57 8.97
N ALA A 340 -35.36 8.54 8.97
CA ALA A 340 -36.72 8.62 9.51
C ALA A 340 -36.72 8.93 11.01
N ARG A 341 -35.88 8.22 11.79
CA ARG A 341 -35.70 8.49 13.23
C ARG A 341 -35.21 9.92 13.49
N PHE A 342 -34.28 10.41 12.69
CA PHE A 342 -33.79 11.79 12.81
C PHE A 342 -34.88 12.83 12.52
N GLY A 343 -35.73 12.57 11.52
CA GLY A 343 -36.92 13.39 11.25
C GLY A 343 -37.85 13.48 12.46
N HIS A 344 -38.19 12.33 13.06
CA HIS A 344 -39.03 12.27 14.24
C HIS A 344 -38.42 13.01 15.46
N LEU A 345 -37.11 12.84 15.70
CA LEU A 345 -36.42 13.56 16.77
C LEU A 345 -36.40 15.07 16.54
N ARG A 346 -36.27 15.51 15.27
CA ARG A 346 -36.34 16.93 14.91
C ARG A 346 -37.72 17.51 15.18
N GLU A 347 -38.79 16.82 14.81
CA GLU A 347 -40.17 17.23 15.09
C GLU A 347 -40.43 17.31 16.61
N ARG A 348 -40.01 16.29 17.36
CA ARG A 348 -40.11 16.29 18.82
C ARG A 348 -39.36 17.45 19.46
N ARG A 349 -38.17 17.79 18.96
CA ARG A 349 -37.41 18.96 19.41
C ARG A 349 -38.15 20.27 19.16
N ILE A 350 -38.77 20.43 17.98
CA ILE A 350 -39.58 21.61 17.65
C ILE A 350 -40.79 21.71 18.59
N ALA A 351 -41.50 20.61 18.83
CA ALA A 351 -42.64 20.58 19.75
C ALA A 351 -42.25 20.96 21.20
N LEU A 352 -41.12 20.44 21.69
CA LEU A 352 -40.58 20.79 23.01
C LEU A 352 -40.20 22.28 23.09
N HIS A 353 -39.64 22.85 22.02
CA HIS A 353 -39.31 24.28 21.98
C HIS A 353 -40.58 25.14 22.08
N ASN A 354 -41.62 24.82 21.29
CA ASN A 354 -42.90 25.52 21.38
C ASN A 354 -43.55 25.40 22.76
N GLN A 355 -43.42 24.26 23.44
CA GLN A 355 -43.90 24.09 24.82
C GLN A 355 -43.14 24.97 25.81
N LEU A 356 -41.82 25.13 25.64
CA LEU A 356 -41.02 26.02 26.48
C LEU A 356 -41.44 27.47 26.27
N ASP A 357 -41.64 27.91 25.03
CA ASP A 357 -42.10 29.28 24.71
C ASP A 357 -43.45 29.58 25.39
N MET A 358 -44.41 28.66 25.32
CA MET A 358 -45.70 28.80 26.03
C MET A 358 -45.54 28.92 27.55
N LEU A 359 -44.60 28.18 28.14
CA LEU A 359 -44.33 28.27 29.58
C LEU A 359 -43.68 29.60 29.96
N GLU A 360 -42.86 30.18 29.07
CA GLU A 360 -42.29 31.51 29.26
C GLU A 360 -43.38 32.60 29.21
N ASP A 361 -44.35 32.49 28.30
CA ASP A 361 -45.51 33.37 28.23
C ASP A 361 -46.38 33.28 29.50
N VAL A 362 -46.65 32.07 29.99
CA VAL A 362 -47.39 31.87 31.25
C VAL A 362 -46.61 32.48 32.43
N ARG A 363 -45.29 32.32 32.46
CA ARG A 363 -44.44 32.94 33.49
C ARG A 363 -44.50 34.47 33.43
N GLU A 364 -44.52 35.07 32.24
CA GLU A 364 -44.70 36.51 32.03
C GLU A 364 -46.05 36.99 32.59
N ILE A 365 -47.14 36.29 32.25
CA ILE A 365 -48.49 36.61 32.73
C ILE A 365 -48.54 36.57 34.26
N ILE A 366 -48.00 35.50 34.88
CA ILE A 366 -47.94 35.39 36.35
C ILE A 366 -47.18 36.57 36.94
N ARG A 367 -46.05 36.96 36.35
CA ARG A 367 -45.26 38.09 36.85
C ARG A 367 -46.03 39.41 36.78
N ILE A 368 -46.76 39.65 35.69
CA ILE A 368 -47.61 40.83 35.53
C ILE A 368 -48.71 40.85 36.59
N LEU A 369 -49.40 39.71 36.80
CA LEU A 369 -50.47 39.58 37.81
C LEU A 369 -49.94 39.82 39.23
N MET A 370 -48.78 39.25 39.57
CA MET A 370 -48.14 39.50 40.86
C MET A 370 -47.78 40.98 41.06
N SER A 371 -47.24 41.65 40.02
CA SER A 371 -46.92 43.08 40.07
C SER A 371 -48.16 43.96 40.29
N GLN A 372 -49.28 43.64 39.62
CA GLN A 372 -50.55 44.35 39.79
C GLN A 372 -51.13 44.15 41.20
N THR A 373 -51.02 42.95 41.75
CA THR A 373 -51.52 42.62 43.10
C THR A 373 -50.74 43.37 44.18
N LEU A 374 -49.41 43.42 44.06
CA LEU A 374 -48.55 44.20 44.95
C LEU A 374 -48.85 45.71 44.90
N LYS A 375 -49.10 46.27 43.70
CA LYS A 375 -49.49 47.67 43.55
C LYS A 375 -50.84 48.00 44.22
N ARG A 376 -51.81 47.08 44.19
CA ARG A 376 -53.12 47.27 44.86
C ARG A 376 -53.05 47.15 46.38
N GLY A 377 -52.14 46.32 46.92
CA GLY A 377 -51.98 46.14 48.38
C GLY A 377 -51.19 47.24 49.10
N GLY A 378 -50.49 48.12 48.35
CA GLY A 378 -49.68 49.21 48.90
C GLY A 378 -50.45 50.51 49.18
N GLY A 379 -51.72 50.61 48.78
CA GLY A 379 -52.60 51.72 49.11
C GLY A 379 -53.16 51.59 50.53
N LYS A 380 -52.30 51.60 51.56
CA LYS A 380 -52.77 51.94 52.90
C LYS A 380 -53.00 53.45 52.89
N GLU A 381 -54.28 53.85 52.88
CA GLU A 381 -54.65 55.20 53.26
C GLU A 381 -53.95 55.55 54.58
N PRO A 382 -53.31 56.73 54.70
CA PRO A 382 -52.87 57.20 55.99
C PRO A 382 -54.13 57.34 56.85
N LEU A 383 -54.23 56.52 57.89
CA LEU A 383 -55.18 56.73 58.97
C LEU A 383 -54.75 58.02 59.67
N ASP A 384 -55.35 59.14 59.27
CA ASP A 384 -55.22 60.41 59.98
C ASP A 384 -55.67 60.19 61.44
N SER A 385 -54.75 60.54 62.34
CA SER A 385 -54.89 60.47 63.79
C SER A 385 -55.44 61.77 64.35
#